data_AF-A0A8H5FCW1-F1
#
_entry.id   AF-A0A8H5FCW1-F1
#
_cell.length_a   1.000
_cell.length_b   1.000
_cell.length_c   1.000
_cell.angle_alpha   90.00
_cell.angle_beta   90.00
_cell.angle_gamma   90.00
#
_symmetry.space_group_name_H-M   'P 1'
#
loop_
_entity.id
_entity.type
_entity.pdbx_description
1 polymer ?
#
loop_
_entity_poly.entity_id
_entity_poly.type
_entity_poly.pdbx_seq_one_letter_code
_entity_poly.pdbx_strand_id
1 'polypeptide(L)'
;MKSLGKLCPISPRWSSRCQTARNFNEGMDRWDTHVERIFKGDWPDQSFSDFFQRSACSLSALHLDYISLPDTDLCSLLELQPSLIELRVREIRRKDYDFAHYPLCEDGTEDEIVFRFHDLITPLLLTTLHAFDHGLASSSPLVPKLENLHFAADGDLFDDELFWKMAVSRWVPDSDTGSRRENASASATGVSCLRSVKLCVLGRRLREDVDLKLRHLKKVGLDFVLLSRDEQ
;
A
#
# COMPACT_ATOMS: atom_id res chain seq x y z
N MET A 1 -30.25 56.06 1.56
CA MET A 1 -30.70 54.88 2.33
C MET A 1 -31.04 53.73 1.38
N LYS A 2 -30.06 52.89 1.01
CA LYS A 2 -30.28 51.51 0.54
C LYS A 2 -29.05 50.68 0.94
N SER A 3 -29.36 49.52 1.51
CA SER A 3 -28.51 48.65 2.33
C SER A 3 -27.42 47.94 1.55
N LEU A 4 -26.19 47.96 2.07
CA LEU A 4 -25.09 47.06 1.68
C LEU A 4 -25.42 45.65 2.15
N GLY A 5 -25.39 44.69 1.23
CA GLY A 5 -25.54 43.26 1.51
C GLY A 5 -24.35 42.73 2.31
N LYS A 6 -24.64 42.10 3.45
CA LYS A 6 -23.66 41.44 4.31
C LYS A 6 -23.16 40.15 3.62
N LEU A 7 -21.84 40.05 3.48
CA LEU A 7 -21.12 38.82 3.16
C LEU A 7 -21.17 37.87 4.37
N CYS A 8 -21.53 36.61 4.16
CA CYS A 8 -21.31 35.53 5.12
C CYS A 8 -19.87 35.02 5.01
N PRO A 9 -19.10 34.92 6.11
CA PRO A 9 -17.92 34.07 6.15
C PRO A 9 -18.30 32.75 6.84
N ILE A 10 -18.57 31.70 6.05
CA ILE A 10 -18.57 30.33 6.57
C ILE A 10 -17.15 29.78 6.34
N SER A 11 -16.31 29.94 7.36
CA SER A 11 -15.05 29.22 7.46
C SER A 11 -15.30 27.96 8.29
N PRO A 12 -15.14 26.74 7.75
CA PRO A 12 -14.94 25.58 8.58
C PRO A 12 -13.49 25.59 9.07
N ARG A 13 -13.33 25.94 10.35
CA ARG A 13 -12.10 25.82 11.11
C ARG A 13 -11.81 24.33 11.34
N TRP A 14 -11.12 23.70 10.39
CA TRP A 14 -10.53 22.37 10.61
C TRP A 14 -9.41 22.52 11.65
N SER A 15 -9.74 22.18 12.90
CA SER A 15 -8.78 22.09 13.99
C SER A 15 -7.90 20.85 13.78
N SER A 16 -6.75 21.04 13.15
CA SER A 16 -5.67 20.06 13.11
C SER A 16 -5.15 19.80 14.52
N ARG A 17 -5.65 18.74 15.14
CA ARG A 17 -5.00 18.09 16.28
C ARG A 17 -4.97 16.58 16.03
N CYS A 18 -4.19 16.17 15.03
CA CYS A 18 -3.75 14.78 14.90
C CYS A 18 -2.65 14.52 15.92
N GLN A 19 -3.04 14.22 17.16
CA GLN A 19 -2.18 13.50 18.10
C GLN A 19 -2.57 12.02 18.03
N THR A 20 -1.96 11.27 17.11
CA THR A 20 -2.00 9.81 17.16
C THR A 20 -0.66 9.26 16.72
N ALA A 21 0.32 9.38 17.60
CA ALA A 21 1.58 8.65 17.53
C ALA A 21 1.90 8.12 18.93
N ARG A 22 1.12 7.12 19.36
CA ARG A 22 1.42 6.16 20.43
C ARG A 22 0.28 5.14 20.45
N ASN A 23 0.66 3.86 20.54
CA ASN A 23 -0.20 2.66 20.64
C ASN A 23 -0.53 1.95 19.32
N PHE A 24 0.50 1.57 18.54
CA PHE A 24 0.33 0.60 17.44
C PHE A 24 0.64 -0.86 17.86
N ASN A 25 1.32 -1.08 18.99
CA ASN A 25 1.72 -2.42 19.41
C ASN A 25 0.65 -3.19 20.23
N GLU A 26 -0.45 -2.56 20.65
CA GLU A 26 -1.49 -3.24 21.47
C GLU A 26 -2.67 -3.82 20.66
N GLY A 27 -2.67 -3.65 19.34
CA GLY A 27 -3.77 -4.11 18.47
C GLY A 27 -3.51 -5.40 17.68
N MET A 28 -2.34 -6.02 17.88
CA MET A 28 -1.86 -7.10 17.00
C MET A 28 -2.24 -8.51 17.45
N ASP A 29 -2.81 -8.68 18.66
CA ASP A 29 -3.24 -9.98 19.21
C ASP A 29 -4.73 -10.31 18.98
N ARG A 30 -5.44 -9.54 18.13
CA ARG A 30 -6.89 -9.70 17.89
C ARG A 30 -7.26 -9.90 16.41
N TRP A 31 -6.45 -10.65 15.65
CA TRP A 31 -6.72 -10.93 14.24
C TRP A 31 -7.63 -12.15 13.96
N ASP A 32 -7.85 -13.03 14.94
CA ASP A 32 -8.60 -14.28 14.78
C ASP A 32 -10.12 -14.14 14.54
N THR A 33 -10.67 -12.92 14.47
CA THR A 33 -12.13 -12.71 14.28
C THR A 33 -12.51 -11.98 13.00
N HIS A 34 -11.58 -11.76 12.06
CA HIS A 34 -11.84 -10.88 10.91
C HIS A 34 -12.21 -11.59 9.60
N VAL A 35 -12.37 -12.92 9.61
CA VAL A 35 -12.83 -13.69 8.43
C VAL A 35 -14.19 -13.21 7.91
N GLU A 36 -15.05 -12.65 8.77
CA GLU A 36 -16.34 -12.09 8.33
C GLU A 36 -16.22 -10.79 7.51
N ARG A 37 -15.04 -10.16 7.46
CA ARG A 37 -14.84 -8.87 6.77
C ARG A 37 -14.27 -9.01 5.36
N ILE A 38 -14.10 -10.23 4.87
CA ILE A 38 -13.59 -10.47 3.53
C ILE A 38 -14.63 -9.98 2.53
N PHE A 39 -14.21 -9.10 1.64
CA PHE A 39 -15.04 -8.70 0.52
C PHE A 39 -15.24 -9.89 -0.42
N LYS A 40 -16.49 -10.32 -0.59
CA LYS A 40 -16.88 -11.47 -1.44
C LYS A 40 -17.49 -11.06 -2.79
N GLY A 41 -17.53 -9.77 -3.10
CA GLY A 41 -18.11 -9.26 -4.35
C GLY A 41 -17.08 -9.15 -5.46
N ASP A 42 -17.56 -8.90 -6.67
CA ASP A 42 -16.72 -8.43 -7.77
C ASP A 42 -16.22 -7.02 -7.46
N TRP A 43 -14.96 -6.73 -7.81
CA TRP A 43 -14.43 -5.39 -7.69
C TRP A 43 -15.17 -4.44 -8.63
N PRO A 44 -15.82 -3.37 -8.12
CA PRO A 44 -16.63 -2.49 -8.96
C PRO A 44 -15.76 -1.43 -9.64
N ASP A 45 -14.82 -1.88 -10.48
CA ASP A 45 -13.79 -1.05 -11.13
C ASP A 45 -14.36 0.22 -11.76
N GLN A 46 -15.38 0.08 -12.60
CA GLN A 46 -16.01 1.21 -13.29
C GLN A 46 -16.61 2.22 -12.31
N SER A 47 -17.19 1.76 -11.19
CA SER A 47 -17.80 2.67 -10.21
C SER A 47 -16.76 3.46 -9.44
N PHE A 48 -15.62 2.84 -9.11
CA PHE A 48 -14.49 3.54 -8.50
C PHE A 48 -13.85 4.54 -9.46
N SER A 49 -13.62 4.13 -10.71
CA SER A 49 -13.07 5.01 -11.75
C SER A 49 -13.96 6.23 -11.98
N ASP A 50 -15.27 6.03 -12.17
CA ASP A 50 -16.26 7.10 -12.30
C ASP A 50 -16.25 8.03 -11.09
N PHE A 51 -16.17 7.48 -9.87
CA PHE A 51 -16.13 8.26 -8.65
C PHE A 51 -14.90 9.17 -8.60
N PHE A 52 -13.69 8.65 -8.87
CA PHE A 52 -12.47 9.46 -8.85
C PHE A 52 -12.44 10.52 -9.94
N GLN A 53 -12.89 10.17 -11.16
CA GLN A 53 -12.97 11.11 -12.27
C GLN A 53 -13.95 12.26 -11.99
N ARG A 54 -15.12 11.97 -11.39
CA ARG A 54 -16.16 12.98 -11.12
C ARG A 54 -15.89 13.81 -9.87
N SER A 55 -15.33 13.20 -8.83
CA SER A 55 -15.11 13.88 -7.55
C SER A 55 -13.90 14.82 -7.56
N ALA A 56 -13.00 14.68 -8.55
CA ALA A 56 -11.68 15.30 -8.55
C ALA A 56 -10.92 15.06 -7.22
N CYS A 57 -11.25 13.97 -6.52
CA CYS A 57 -10.65 13.62 -5.25
C CYS A 57 -9.24 13.09 -5.49
N SER A 58 -8.26 13.70 -4.83
CA SER A 58 -6.88 13.25 -4.85
C SER A 58 -6.56 12.58 -3.51
N LEU A 59 -6.49 11.25 -3.48
CA LEU A 59 -6.16 10.54 -2.25
C LEU A 59 -4.69 10.77 -1.90
N SER A 60 -4.43 11.05 -0.63
CA SER A 60 -3.09 11.05 -0.05
C SER A 60 -2.75 9.72 0.60
N ALA A 61 -3.75 8.95 1.03
CA ALA A 61 -3.59 7.67 1.68
C ALA A 61 -4.62 6.66 1.15
N LEU A 62 -4.18 5.44 0.84
CA LEU A 62 -5.01 4.33 0.39
C LEU A 62 -4.64 3.08 1.19
N HIS A 63 -5.62 2.53 1.91
CA HIS A 63 -5.46 1.32 2.70
C HIS A 63 -6.37 0.23 2.16
N LEU A 64 -5.76 -0.87 1.71
CA LEU A 64 -6.42 -2.07 1.22
C LEU A 64 -6.12 -3.19 2.21
N ASP A 65 -7.00 -3.34 3.20
CA ASP A 65 -6.84 -4.35 4.24
C ASP A 65 -7.79 -5.53 3.97
N TYR A 66 -7.24 -6.72 3.75
CA TYR A 66 -7.99 -7.97 3.60
C TYR A 66 -8.99 -7.96 2.43
N ILE A 67 -8.62 -7.28 1.35
CA ILE A 67 -9.37 -7.24 0.09
C ILE A 67 -8.69 -8.20 -0.88
N SER A 68 -9.47 -8.94 -1.66
CA SER A 68 -8.95 -9.64 -2.83
C SER A 68 -9.23 -8.79 -4.07
N LEU A 69 -8.16 -8.41 -4.77
CA LEU A 69 -8.22 -7.52 -5.93
C LEU A 69 -7.19 -8.01 -6.95
N PRO A 70 -7.58 -8.26 -8.21
CA PRO A 70 -6.61 -8.58 -9.24
C PRO A 70 -5.57 -7.46 -9.40
N ASP A 71 -4.32 -7.82 -9.74
CA ASP A 71 -3.25 -6.84 -9.94
C ASP A 71 -3.60 -5.76 -10.96
N THR A 72 -4.31 -6.13 -12.03
CA THR A 72 -4.74 -5.21 -13.08
C THR A 72 -5.58 -4.10 -12.51
N ASP A 73 -6.51 -4.45 -11.62
CA ASP A 73 -7.47 -3.52 -11.04
C ASP A 73 -6.80 -2.66 -9.96
N LEU A 74 -5.85 -3.24 -9.20
CA LEU A 74 -5.03 -2.49 -8.27
C LEU A 74 -4.14 -1.47 -9.01
N CYS A 75 -3.51 -1.84 -10.12
CA CYS A 75 -2.75 -0.94 -10.94
C CYS A 75 -3.64 0.17 -11.52
N SER A 76 -4.79 -0.16 -12.12
CA SER A 76 -5.75 0.84 -12.60
C SER A 76 -6.21 1.78 -11.50
N LEU A 77 -6.44 1.28 -10.28
CA LEU A 77 -6.77 2.12 -9.12
C LEU A 77 -5.63 3.08 -8.77
N LEU A 78 -4.38 2.59 -8.74
CA LEU A 78 -3.21 3.40 -8.40
C LEU A 78 -2.87 4.43 -9.49
N GLU A 79 -3.16 4.15 -10.77
CA GLU A 79 -3.05 5.12 -11.89
C GLU A 79 -3.91 6.35 -11.69
N LEU A 80 -5.09 6.17 -11.08
CA LEU A 80 -6.00 7.26 -10.77
C LEU A 80 -5.52 8.13 -9.59
N GLN A 81 -4.50 7.68 -8.83
CA GLN A 81 -4.04 8.32 -7.59
C GLN A 81 -2.57 8.77 -7.64
N PRO A 82 -2.17 9.68 -8.56
CA PRO A 82 -0.78 10.17 -8.64
C PRO A 82 -0.36 10.99 -7.41
N SER A 83 -1.31 11.43 -6.58
CA SER A 83 -1.07 12.18 -5.35
C SER A 83 -0.80 11.30 -4.13
N LEU A 84 -0.83 9.97 -4.28
CA LEU A 84 -0.75 9.05 -3.16
C LEU A 84 0.60 9.14 -2.45
N ILE A 85 0.56 9.40 -1.14
CA ILE A 85 1.72 9.52 -0.24
C ILE A 85 1.87 8.26 0.61
N GLU A 86 0.76 7.66 1.05
CA GLU A 86 0.72 6.45 1.85
C GLU A 86 -0.06 5.35 1.14
N LEU A 87 0.61 4.21 0.93
CA LEU A 87 -0.02 2.98 0.43
C LEU A 87 0.13 1.89 1.49
N ARG A 88 -1.01 1.34 1.91
CA ARG A 88 -1.06 0.17 2.78
C ARG A 88 -1.83 -0.95 2.10
N VAL A 89 -1.21 -2.11 2.03
CA VAL A 89 -1.79 -3.33 1.48
C VAL A 89 -1.57 -4.45 2.49
N ARG A 90 -2.66 -5.11 2.91
CA ARG A 90 -2.60 -6.28 3.78
C ARG A 90 -3.35 -7.43 3.16
N GLU A 91 -2.62 -8.49 2.89
CA GLU A 91 -3.15 -9.75 2.40
C GLU A 91 -3.65 -10.62 3.54
N ILE A 92 -4.46 -11.60 3.15
CA ILE A 92 -4.92 -12.68 4.02
C ILE A 92 -4.06 -13.90 3.71
N ARG A 93 -3.59 -14.62 4.73
CA ARG A 93 -2.83 -15.86 4.50
C ARG A 93 -3.74 -16.90 3.89
N ARG A 94 -3.28 -17.59 2.85
CA ARG A 94 -4.02 -18.72 2.27
C ARG A 94 -4.27 -19.84 3.27
N LYS A 95 -3.29 -20.08 4.16
CA LYS A 95 -3.33 -21.12 5.19
C LYS A 95 -4.30 -20.84 6.34
N ASP A 96 -4.71 -19.59 6.53
CA ASP A 96 -5.69 -19.24 7.58
C ASP A 96 -7.11 -19.66 7.17
N TYR A 97 -7.31 -20.08 5.90
CA TYR A 97 -8.53 -20.74 5.45
C TYR A 97 -8.39 -22.25 5.53
N ASP A 98 -9.13 -22.85 6.45
CA ASP A 98 -9.46 -24.26 6.34
C ASP A 98 -10.47 -24.43 5.20
N PHE A 99 -9.97 -24.56 3.97
CA PHE A 99 -10.81 -24.85 2.80
C PHE A 99 -11.59 -26.16 2.97
N ALA A 100 -11.20 -27.04 3.90
CA ALA A 100 -11.94 -28.27 4.18
C ALA A 100 -13.25 -28.03 4.95
N HIS A 101 -13.53 -26.82 5.44
CA HIS A 101 -14.76 -26.49 6.18
C HIS A 101 -15.84 -25.79 5.37
N TYR A 102 -15.63 -25.51 4.09
CA TYR A 102 -16.72 -25.08 3.22
C TYR A 102 -17.43 -26.33 2.70
N PRO A 103 -18.68 -26.60 3.13
CA PRO A 103 -19.44 -27.72 2.60
C PRO A 103 -19.59 -27.47 1.11
N LEU A 104 -18.99 -28.34 0.29
CA LEU A 104 -19.31 -28.45 -1.12
C LEU A 104 -20.85 -28.51 -1.19
N CYS A 105 -21.47 -27.55 -1.87
CA CYS A 105 -22.92 -27.57 -2.05
C CYS A 105 -23.29 -28.94 -2.64
N GLU A 106 -24.07 -29.74 -1.90
CA GLU A 106 -24.46 -31.10 -2.29
C GLU A 106 -25.37 -31.13 -3.54
N ASP A 107 -25.74 -29.96 -4.08
CA ASP A 107 -26.63 -29.87 -5.24
C ASP A 107 -25.98 -30.29 -6.56
N GLY A 108 -24.67 -30.59 -6.55
CA GLY A 108 -23.96 -31.09 -7.73
C GLY A 108 -23.95 -30.11 -8.91
N THR A 109 -24.35 -28.85 -8.69
CA THR A 109 -24.08 -27.80 -9.65
C THR A 109 -22.62 -27.41 -9.44
N GLU A 110 -21.76 -27.90 -10.34
CA GLU A 110 -20.35 -27.55 -10.44
C GLU A 110 -20.12 -26.07 -10.80
N ASP A 111 -21.03 -25.17 -10.43
CA ASP A 111 -20.70 -23.76 -10.24
C ASP A 111 -19.87 -23.66 -8.96
N GLU A 112 -18.69 -24.26 -9.05
CA GLU A 112 -17.58 -24.19 -8.15
C GLU A 112 -17.28 -22.71 -7.98
N ILE A 113 -17.82 -22.10 -6.92
CA ILE A 113 -17.36 -20.80 -6.45
C ILE A 113 -15.96 -21.04 -5.88
N VAL A 114 -15.01 -21.30 -6.78
CA VAL A 114 -13.59 -21.20 -6.53
C VAL A 114 -13.40 -19.73 -6.20
N PHE A 115 -13.42 -19.40 -4.91
CA PHE A 115 -12.97 -18.10 -4.44
C PHE A 115 -11.52 -17.96 -4.89
N ARG A 116 -11.32 -17.29 -6.03
CA ARG A 116 -10.00 -16.95 -6.52
C ARG A 116 -9.49 -15.84 -5.64
N PHE A 117 -8.80 -16.23 -4.58
CA PHE A 117 -8.01 -15.29 -3.80
C PHE A 117 -6.89 -14.79 -4.71
N HIS A 118 -7.05 -13.56 -5.17
CA HIS A 118 -5.99 -12.78 -5.78
C HIS A 118 -5.09 -12.26 -4.67
N ASP A 119 -3.80 -12.55 -4.79
CA ASP A 119 -2.77 -11.91 -4.01
C ASP A 119 -2.57 -10.49 -4.55
N LEU A 120 -2.35 -9.53 -3.66
CA LEU A 120 -2.21 -8.11 -4.01
C LEU A 120 -0.75 -7.71 -4.20
N ILE A 121 0.16 -8.34 -3.46
CA ILE A 121 1.57 -8.02 -3.38
C ILE A 121 2.33 -9.00 -4.27
N THR A 122 2.04 -8.88 -5.55
CA THR A 122 2.63 -9.70 -6.62
C THR A 122 3.88 -9.04 -7.19
N PRO A 123 4.67 -9.77 -7.99
CA PRO A 123 5.75 -9.18 -8.76
C PRO A 123 5.30 -8.02 -9.66
N LEU A 124 4.08 -8.08 -10.22
CA LEU A 124 3.56 -7.01 -11.08
C LEU A 124 3.35 -5.72 -10.29
N LEU A 125 2.78 -5.78 -9.08
CA LEU A 125 2.65 -4.59 -8.23
C LEU A 125 4.03 -4.03 -7.88
N LEU A 126 4.98 -4.86 -7.47
CA LEU A 126 6.32 -4.42 -7.08
C LEU A 126 7.07 -3.74 -8.24
N THR A 127 6.98 -4.32 -9.45
CA THR A 127 7.52 -3.72 -10.67
C THR A 127 6.84 -2.39 -10.99
N THR A 128 5.51 -2.32 -10.86
CA THR A 128 4.75 -1.10 -11.15
C THR A 128 5.04 0.02 -10.15
N LEU A 129 5.35 -0.35 -8.90
CA LEU A 129 5.83 0.59 -7.91
C LEU A 129 7.28 1.00 -8.14
N HIS A 130 8.09 0.31 -8.93
CA HIS A 130 9.49 0.71 -9.15
C HIS A 130 9.59 2.11 -9.79
N ALA A 131 10.53 2.95 -9.34
CA ALA A 131 10.62 4.35 -9.79
C ALA A 131 11.08 4.52 -11.25
N PHE A 132 11.89 3.58 -11.74
CA PHE A 132 12.60 3.67 -13.01
C PHE A 132 12.40 2.44 -13.91
N ASP A 133 11.39 1.60 -13.64
CA ASP A 133 11.22 0.43 -14.51
C ASP A 133 10.63 0.87 -15.85
N HIS A 134 11.36 0.58 -16.92
CA HIS A 134 11.05 0.94 -18.29
C HIS A 134 10.26 -0.15 -19.04
N GLY A 135 9.91 -1.25 -18.34
CA GLY A 135 9.27 -2.41 -18.97
C GLY A 135 7.83 -2.17 -19.44
N LEU A 136 7.12 -1.21 -18.83
CA LEU A 136 5.80 -0.78 -19.26
C LEU A 136 5.97 0.54 -20.03
N ALA A 137 5.28 0.71 -21.16
CA ALA A 137 5.46 1.83 -22.09
C ALA A 137 5.21 3.25 -21.51
N SER A 138 4.93 3.36 -20.21
CA SER A 138 4.83 4.62 -19.47
C SER A 138 6.20 5.06 -18.97
N SER A 139 6.58 6.30 -19.27
CA SER A 139 7.82 6.90 -18.78
C SER A 139 7.75 7.38 -17.32
N SER A 140 6.58 7.31 -16.67
CA SER A 140 6.37 7.80 -15.30
C SER A 140 5.88 6.71 -14.35
N PRO A 141 6.39 6.67 -13.10
CA PRO A 141 5.93 5.72 -12.10
C PRO A 141 4.47 6.01 -11.69
N LEU A 142 3.75 4.96 -11.30
CA LEU A 142 2.31 5.02 -11.04
C LEU A 142 1.91 5.99 -9.93
N VAL A 143 2.66 5.91 -8.83
CA VAL A 143 2.45 6.72 -7.62
C VAL A 143 3.70 7.54 -7.36
N PRO A 144 3.93 8.63 -8.13
CA PRO A 144 5.18 9.37 -8.05
C PRO A 144 5.39 9.99 -6.67
N LYS A 145 4.34 10.26 -5.90
CA LYS A 145 4.43 10.88 -4.57
C LYS A 145 4.51 9.91 -3.39
N LEU A 146 4.66 8.62 -3.64
CA LEU A 146 4.63 7.61 -2.57
C LEU A 146 5.86 7.74 -1.65
N GLU A 147 5.60 7.97 -0.37
CA GLU A 147 6.63 8.14 0.68
C GLU A 147 6.50 7.07 1.77
N ASN A 148 5.30 6.57 2.03
CA ASN A 148 5.03 5.60 3.10
C ASN A 148 4.44 4.33 2.51
N LEU A 149 5.13 3.22 2.70
CA LEU A 149 4.70 1.91 2.21
C LEU A 149 4.49 0.96 3.37
N HIS A 150 3.35 0.28 3.39
CA HIS A 150 3.04 -0.71 4.40
C HIS A 150 2.47 -1.97 3.75
N PHE A 151 3.25 -3.04 3.78
CA PHE A 151 2.87 -4.34 3.26
C PHE A 151 2.75 -5.38 4.36
N ALA A 152 1.67 -6.17 4.31
CA ALA A 152 1.59 -7.46 4.97
C ALA A 152 1.27 -8.51 3.90
N ALA A 153 2.25 -9.32 3.53
CA ALA A 153 2.18 -10.22 2.37
C ALA A 153 2.27 -11.69 2.78
N ASP A 154 1.59 -12.58 2.06
CA ASP A 154 1.76 -14.03 2.18
C ASP A 154 3.21 -14.40 1.82
N GLY A 155 3.90 -15.01 2.78
CA GLY A 155 5.29 -15.38 2.63
C GLY A 155 5.53 -16.37 1.50
N ASP A 156 4.59 -17.26 1.21
CA ASP A 156 4.80 -18.28 0.17
C ASP A 156 4.92 -17.66 -1.24
N LEU A 157 4.45 -16.42 -1.43
CA LEU A 157 4.36 -15.74 -2.74
C LEU A 157 5.15 -14.43 -2.82
N PHE A 158 5.54 -13.88 -1.67
CA PHE A 158 6.28 -12.63 -1.61
C PHE A 158 7.69 -12.77 -2.21
N ASP A 159 8.04 -11.93 -3.19
CA ASP A 159 9.37 -11.88 -3.80
C ASP A 159 10.28 -10.88 -3.07
N ASP A 160 11.13 -11.42 -2.17
CA ASP A 160 12.05 -10.63 -1.34
C ASP A 160 13.00 -9.75 -2.19
N GLU A 161 13.53 -10.28 -3.29
CA GLU A 161 14.56 -9.58 -4.08
C GLU A 161 13.93 -8.48 -4.94
N LEU A 162 12.73 -8.73 -5.49
CA LEU A 162 12.01 -7.71 -6.24
C LEU A 162 11.51 -6.59 -5.32
N PHE A 163 11.04 -6.92 -4.11
CA PHE A 163 10.68 -5.93 -3.11
C PHE A 163 11.88 -5.03 -2.75
N TRP A 164 13.05 -5.64 -2.51
CA TRP A 164 14.29 -4.92 -2.27
C TRP A 164 14.61 -3.94 -3.40
N LYS A 165 14.59 -4.41 -4.65
CA LYS A 165 14.85 -3.57 -5.84
C LYS A 165 13.88 -2.40 -5.93
N MET A 166 12.60 -2.65 -5.73
CA MET A 166 11.57 -1.61 -5.71
C MET A 166 11.86 -0.58 -4.61
N ALA A 167 12.15 -1.01 -3.38
CA ALA A 167 12.44 -0.12 -2.25
C ALA A 167 13.65 0.78 -2.52
N VAL A 168 14.75 0.20 -3.04
CA VAL A 168 15.97 0.97 -3.39
C VAL A 168 15.72 1.94 -4.53
N SER A 169 14.92 1.54 -5.54
CA SER A 169 14.63 2.41 -6.69
C SER A 169 13.98 3.73 -6.28
N ARG A 170 13.26 3.73 -5.16
CA ARG A 170 12.57 4.90 -4.60
C ARG A 170 13.29 5.54 -3.43
N TRP A 171 14.42 5.01 -2.99
CA TRP A 171 15.09 5.54 -1.82
C TRP A 171 16.33 6.33 -2.23
N VAL A 172 16.37 7.60 -1.83
CA VAL A 172 17.55 8.47 -1.97
C VAL A 172 17.95 8.86 -0.55
N PRO A 173 19.19 8.58 -0.11
CA PRO A 173 19.65 9.01 1.19
C PRO A 173 19.54 10.54 1.29
N ASP A 174 18.99 11.03 2.38
CA ASP A 174 19.10 12.45 2.69
C ASP A 174 20.59 12.75 2.82
N SER A 175 21.13 13.60 1.94
CA SER A 175 22.53 13.98 2.03
C SER A 175 22.72 14.72 3.35
N ASP A 176 23.31 14.03 4.32
CA ASP A 176 23.53 14.49 5.71
C ASP A 176 24.49 15.70 5.79
N THR A 177 24.96 16.16 4.64
CA THR A 177 25.70 17.41 4.50
C THR A 177 24.71 18.57 4.58
N GLY A 178 24.68 19.26 5.72
CA GLY A 178 23.91 20.48 6.02
C GLY A 178 24.06 21.67 5.05
N SER A 179 24.51 21.47 3.81
CA SER A 179 24.23 22.36 2.70
C SER A 179 22.74 22.27 2.34
N ARG A 180 21.99 23.21 2.89
CA ARG A 180 20.56 23.53 2.69
C ARG A 180 20.13 23.77 1.22
N ARG A 181 20.83 23.22 0.22
CA ARG A 181 20.65 23.47 -1.21
C ARG A 181 20.34 22.24 -2.07
N GLU A 182 20.31 21.02 -1.53
CA GLU A 182 20.18 19.80 -2.34
C GLU A 182 18.84 19.07 -2.16
N ASN A 183 17.73 19.77 -2.42
CA ASN A 183 16.45 19.11 -2.79
C ASN A 183 16.21 19.16 -4.31
N ALA A 184 17.21 19.57 -5.09
CA ALA A 184 17.09 19.75 -6.54
C ALA A 184 16.98 18.41 -7.30
N SER A 185 17.58 17.33 -6.79
CA SER A 185 17.63 16.04 -7.49
C SER A 185 16.28 15.32 -7.54
N ALA A 186 15.48 15.35 -6.46
CA ALA A 186 14.12 14.81 -6.47
C ALA A 186 13.14 15.68 -7.30
N SER A 187 13.42 16.98 -7.40
CA SER A 187 12.62 17.90 -8.22
C SER A 187 12.81 17.66 -9.72
N ALA A 188 13.94 17.07 -10.14
CA ALA A 188 14.23 16.83 -11.55
C ALA A 188 13.42 15.67 -12.14
N THR A 189 13.13 14.63 -11.34
CA THR A 189 12.36 13.46 -11.80
C THR A 189 10.87 13.54 -11.46
N GLY A 190 10.48 14.40 -10.51
CA GLY A 190 9.09 14.51 -10.07
C GLY A 190 8.60 13.31 -9.23
N VAL A 191 9.53 12.46 -8.76
CA VAL A 191 9.24 11.26 -7.97
C VAL A 191 9.72 11.50 -6.53
N SER A 192 8.81 11.47 -5.57
CA SER A 192 9.10 11.45 -4.14
C SER A 192 9.81 10.16 -3.75
N CYS A 193 10.69 10.28 -2.76
CA CYS A 193 11.44 9.15 -2.23
C CYS A 193 10.69 8.48 -1.07
N LEU A 194 10.81 7.15 -0.96
CA LEU A 194 10.33 6.41 0.20
C LEU A 194 11.03 6.90 1.48
N ARG A 195 10.22 7.17 2.50
CA ARG A 195 10.63 7.63 3.82
C ARG A 195 10.41 6.56 4.88
N SER A 196 9.28 5.87 4.82
CA SER A 196 8.93 4.80 5.75
C SER A 196 8.46 3.56 5.01
N VAL A 197 8.96 2.41 5.44
CA VAL A 197 8.61 1.10 4.89
C VAL A 197 8.34 0.14 6.05
N LYS A 198 7.10 -0.32 6.14
CA LYS A 198 6.67 -1.36 7.08
C LYS A 198 6.38 -2.63 6.31
N LEU A 199 7.05 -3.71 6.65
CA LEU A 199 6.89 -4.99 5.99
C LEU A 199 6.61 -6.08 7.01
N CYS A 200 5.53 -6.84 6.79
CA CYS A 200 5.24 -8.08 7.48
C CYS A 200 5.18 -9.21 6.45
N VAL A 201 6.09 -10.15 6.53
CA VAL A 201 6.05 -11.36 5.68
C VAL A 201 5.43 -12.48 6.50
N LEU A 202 4.40 -13.07 5.96
CA LEU A 202 3.52 -13.96 6.68
C LEU A 202 3.96 -15.42 6.50
N GLY A 203 4.33 -16.10 7.59
CA GLY A 203 4.56 -17.54 7.58
C GLY A 203 6.00 -17.93 7.28
N ARG A 204 6.87 -16.94 7.03
CA ARG A 204 8.32 -17.13 6.98
C ARG A 204 9.08 -15.83 7.28
N ARG A 205 10.38 -15.98 7.49
CA ARG A 205 11.35 -14.88 7.50
C ARG A 205 11.69 -14.45 6.07
N LEU A 206 12.13 -13.20 5.94
CA LEU A 206 12.84 -12.75 4.76
C LEU A 206 14.13 -13.55 4.58
N ARG A 207 14.57 -13.71 3.33
CA ARG A 207 15.91 -14.18 3.02
C ARG A 207 16.95 -13.32 3.72
N GLU A 208 17.97 -13.98 4.27
CA GLU A 208 18.99 -13.32 5.10
C GLU A 208 19.74 -12.21 4.34
N ASP A 209 20.06 -12.44 3.06
CA ASP A 209 20.74 -11.45 2.23
C ASP A 209 19.90 -10.19 2.00
N VAL A 210 18.58 -10.34 1.82
CA VAL A 210 17.63 -9.22 1.67
C VAL A 210 17.41 -8.50 3.00
N ASP A 211 17.25 -9.23 4.11
CA ASP A 211 17.13 -8.63 5.44
C ASP A 211 18.37 -7.79 5.79
N LEU A 212 19.58 -8.28 5.52
CA LEU A 212 20.82 -7.53 5.70
C LEU A 212 20.86 -6.23 4.87
N LYS A 213 20.44 -6.30 3.60
CA LYS A 213 20.33 -5.13 2.71
C LYS A 213 19.32 -4.09 3.24
N LEU A 214 18.14 -4.53 3.70
CA LEU A 214 17.11 -3.64 4.26
C LEU A 214 17.54 -3.03 5.61
N ARG A 215 18.22 -3.79 6.48
CA ARG A 215 18.83 -3.27 7.70
C ARG A 215 19.92 -2.25 7.40
N HIS A 216 20.64 -2.40 6.30
CA HIS A 216 21.59 -1.38 5.86
C HIS A 216 20.85 -0.09 5.50
N LEU A 217 19.78 -0.13 4.69
CA LEU A 217 18.96 1.05 4.38
C LEU A 217 18.45 1.77 5.63
N LYS A 218 18.05 1.00 6.64
CA LYS A 218 17.66 1.56 7.94
C LYS A 218 18.77 2.38 8.60
N LYS A 219 20.00 1.89 8.56
CA LYS A 219 21.17 2.59 9.14
C LYS A 219 21.49 3.89 8.41
N VAL A 220 21.16 3.98 7.12
CA VAL A 220 21.43 5.15 6.28
C VAL A 220 20.22 6.08 6.14
N GLY A 221 19.15 5.87 6.93
CA GLY A 221 18.08 6.86 7.13
C GLY A 221 16.69 6.44 6.68
N LEU A 222 16.50 5.27 6.05
CA LEU A 222 15.15 4.78 5.74
C LEU A 222 14.45 4.31 7.04
N ASP A 223 13.23 4.79 7.32
CA ASP A 223 12.45 4.25 8.44
C ASP A 223 11.88 2.87 8.07
N PHE A 224 12.70 1.83 8.23
CA PHE A 224 12.32 0.46 7.95
C PHE A 224 11.93 -0.31 9.21
N VAL A 225 10.75 -0.93 9.19
CA VAL A 225 10.24 -1.80 10.25
C VAL A 225 9.84 -3.15 9.65
N LEU A 226 10.60 -4.19 10.01
CA LEU A 226 10.23 -5.58 9.76
C LEU A 226 9.40 -6.10 10.93
N LEU A 227 8.16 -6.50 10.64
CA LEU A 227 7.26 -7.13 11.60
C LEU A 227 7.39 -8.65 11.43
N SER A 228 8.14 -9.29 12.33
CA SER A 228 8.17 -10.75 12.40
C SER A 228 6.87 -11.27 13.03
N ARG A 229 6.22 -12.23 12.38
CA ARG A 229 5.09 -12.97 12.98
C ARG A 229 5.54 -14.32 13.56
N ASP A 230 6.84 -14.53 13.71
CA ASP A 230 7.38 -15.73 14.33
C ASP A 230 7.17 -15.62 15.85
N GLU A 231 6.49 -16.62 16.42
CA GLU A 231 6.25 -16.86 17.87
C GLU A 231 4.99 -16.22 18.49
N GLN A 232 3.82 -16.64 17.99
CA GLN A 232 2.69 -16.99 18.88
C GLN A 232 2.20 -18.39 18.54
#